data_AF-A0A973IT88-F1
#
_entry.id   AF-A0A973IT88-F1
#
_cell.length_a   1.000
_cell.length_b   1.000
_cell.length_c   1.000
_cell.angle_alpha   90.00
_cell.angle_beta   90.00
_cell.angle_gamma   90.00
#
_symmetry.space_group_name_H-M   'P 1'
#
loop_
_entity.id
_entity.type
_entity.pdbx_description
1 polymer ?
#
loop_
_entity_poly.entity_id
_entity_poly.type
_entity_poly.pdbx_seq_one_letter_code
_entity_poly.pdbx_strand_id
1 'polypeptide(L)'
;MKYRFILLIVFTLTVISSFSQPPEVIYQGTVARSGFINNGSYGPFNIGFNFTFFGNTYTQFYVTSNGLVLFGAGSTDGTEDPIPTAATPNNFIAAFWDDLTVDGSGNILYTTVGASPNRKLIIQSRNMGFYPFPPFFGTFSVILYETTNVVQVQYRLIVDKVSQRAHGSSATIGLENADGT
;
A
#
# COMPACT_ATOMS: atom_id res chain seq x y z
N MET A 1 -65.08 8.24 42.14
CA MET A 1 -63.96 8.73 41.31
C MET A 1 -62.94 7.59 41.14
N LYS A 2 -62.72 7.10 39.92
CA LYS A 2 -61.68 6.12 39.59
C LYS A 2 -60.78 6.74 38.51
N TYR A 3 -59.55 7.10 38.85
CA TYR A 3 -58.56 7.57 37.87
C TYR A 3 -57.78 6.37 37.35
N ARG A 4 -57.77 6.18 36.02
CA ARG A 4 -56.93 5.19 35.33
C ARG A 4 -55.75 5.92 34.71
N PHE A 5 -54.54 5.63 35.18
CA PHE A 5 -53.31 6.08 34.53
C PHE A 5 -52.95 5.11 33.41
N ILE A 6 -52.76 5.63 32.20
CA ILE A 6 -52.22 4.89 31.07
C ILE A 6 -50.74 5.28 30.97
N LEU A 7 -49.86 4.29 31.17
CA LEU A 7 -48.42 4.47 31.00
C LEU A 7 -48.09 4.22 29.52
N LEU A 8 -47.63 5.26 28.82
CA LEU A 8 -47.17 5.13 27.44
C LEU A 8 -45.66 4.91 27.45
N ILE A 9 -45.22 3.70 27.08
CA ILE A 9 -43.78 3.39 26.93
C ILE A 9 -43.44 3.62 25.45
N VAL A 10 -42.61 4.62 25.18
CA VAL A 10 -42.07 4.89 23.84
C VAL A 10 -40.73 4.15 23.73
N PHE A 11 -40.68 3.14 22.85
CA PHE A 11 -39.43 2.49 22.45
C PHE A 11 -38.82 3.26 21.27
N THR A 12 -37.73 3.97 21.48
CA THR A 12 -36.90 4.49 20.40
C THR A 12 -35.93 3.42 19.94
N LEU A 13 -36.11 2.93 18.71
CA LEU A 13 -35.19 2.02 18.05
C LEU A 13 -34.03 2.83 17.46
N THR A 14 -32.89 2.90 18.14
CA THR A 14 -31.65 3.40 17.53
C THR A 14 -31.06 2.32 16.64
N VAL A 15 -31.15 2.51 15.32
CA VAL A 15 -30.39 1.70 14.36
C VAL A 15 -28.93 2.12 14.45
N ILE A 16 -28.11 1.35 15.16
CA ILE A 16 -26.66 1.48 15.07
C ILE A 16 -26.25 0.82 13.76
N SER A 17 -26.10 1.60 12.69
CA SER A 17 -25.37 1.13 11.52
C SER A 17 -23.90 1.10 11.89
N SER A 18 -23.40 -0.07 12.30
CA SER A 18 -21.96 -0.30 12.31
C SER A 18 -21.50 -0.28 10.85
N PHE A 19 -20.82 0.79 10.44
CA PHE A 19 -20.09 0.79 9.18
C PHE A 19 -18.91 -0.19 9.33
N SER A 20 -19.15 -1.47 9.02
CA SER A 20 -18.06 -2.42 8.87
C SER A 20 -17.20 -1.99 7.70
N GLN A 21 -15.89 -2.03 7.85
CA GLN A 21 -15.00 -1.87 6.72
C GLN A 21 -15.32 -2.97 5.68
N PRO A 22 -15.31 -2.66 4.37
CA PRO A 22 -15.46 -3.68 3.35
C PRO A 22 -14.39 -4.78 3.52
N PRO A 23 -14.72 -6.03 3.15
CA PRO A 23 -13.74 -7.12 3.11
C PRO A 23 -12.48 -6.74 2.33
N GLU A 24 -11.34 -7.33 2.71
CA GLU A 24 -10.13 -7.16 1.92
C GLU A 24 -10.32 -7.74 0.52
N VAL A 25 -10.07 -6.92 -0.50
CA VAL A 25 -9.86 -7.45 -1.84
C VAL A 25 -8.40 -7.90 -1.91
N ILE A 26 -8.20 -9.21 -2.02
CA ILE A 26 -6.89 -9.80 -2.26
C ILE A 26 -6.74 -9.99 -3.76
N TYR A 27 -5.77 -9.29 -4.35
CA TYR A 27 -5.44 -9.47 -5.76
C TYR A 27 -4.53 -10.68 -5.92
N GLN A 28 -5.17 -11.85 -6.07
CA GLN A 28 -4.44 -13.11 -6.24
C GLN A 28 -3.48 -13.03 -7.43
N GLY A 29 -2.28 -13.53 -7.23
CA GLY A 29 -1.17 -13.34 -8.16
C GLY A 29 0.09 -14.11 -7.74
N THR A 30 1.21 -13.71 -8.32
CA THR A 30 2.52 -14.23 -7.92
C THR A 30 2.89 -13.67 -6.55
N VAL A 31 3.25 -14.57 -5.63
CA VAL A 31 3.82 -14.20 -4.34
C VAL A 31 5.27 -13.79 -4.56
N ALA A 32 5.56 -12.49 -4.49
CA ALA A 32 6.94 -12.01 -4.49
C ALA A 32 7.65 -12.47 -3.21
N ARG A 33 6.94 -12.36 -2.07
CA ARG A 33 7.44 -12.83 -0.78
C ARG A 33 6.31 -13.02 0.25
N SER A 34 6.50 -13.94 1.20
CA SER A 34 5.63 -14.16 2.36
C SER A 34 6.44 -14.40 3.65
N GLY A 35 5.77 -14.25 4.79
CA GLY A 35 6.35 -14.42 6.12
C GLY A 35 7.06 -13.17 6.63
N PHE A 36 7.67 -13.25 7.80
CA PHE A 36 8.35 -12.11 8.40
C PHE A 36 9.54 -11.64 7.54
N ILE A 37 9.53 -10.37 7.14
CA ILE A 37 10.58 -9.75 6.35
C ILE A 37 10.87 -8.35 6.93
N ASN A 38 12.16 -8.04 7.05
CA ASN A 38 12.66 -6.70 7.32
C ASN A 38 13.75 -6.37 6.28
N ASN A 39 13.74 -5.16 5.72
CA ASN A 39 14.70 -4.68 4.72
C ASN A 39 14.88 -5.61 3.51
N GLY A 40 13.78 -6.16 3.01
CA GLY A 40 13.77 -7.04 1.83
C GLY A 40 13.58 -6.28 0.53
N SER A 41 14.26 -6.71 -0.54
CA SER A 41 14.10 -6.21 -1.91
C SER A 41 13.95 -7.37 -2.88
N TYR A 42 12.96 -7.30 -3.77
CA TYR A 42 12.57 -8.42 -4.63
C TYR A 42 12.32 -7.96 -6.07
N GLY A 43 12.85 -8.73 -7.02
CA GLY A 43 12.76 -8.46 -8.45
C GLY A 43 14.07 -8.75 -9.19
N PRO A 44 14.16 -8.41 -10.48
CA PRO A 44 13.12 -7.72 -11.25
C PRO A 44 11.95 -8.65 -11.58
N PHE A 45 10.73 -8.14 -11.50
CA PHE A 45 9.51 -8.80 -11.95
C PHE A 45 8.96 -8.11 -13.19
N ASN A 46 8.27 -8.85 -14.06
CA ASN A 46 7.70 -8.29 -15.28
C ASN A 46 6.41 -7.50 -14.99
N ILE A 47 6.33 -6.27 -15.51
CA ILE A 47 5.11 -5.43 -15.46
C ILE A 47 4.00 -6.03 -16.34
N GLY A 48 4.40 -6.66 -17.44
CA GLY A 48 3.49 -7.24 -18.44
C GLY A 48 3.12 -6.28 -19.57
N PHE A 49 3.51 -5.01 -19.50
CA PHE A 49 3.39 -4.00 -20.55
C PHE A 49 4.52 -2.96 -20.41
N ASN A 50 4.68 -2.12 -21.42
CA ASN A 50 5.59 -0.97 -21.35
C ASN A 50 4.95 0.12 -20.49
N PHE A 51 5.62 0.51 -19.42
CA PHE A 51 5.20 1.59 -18.52
C PHE A 51 6.20 2.74 -18.61
N THR A 52 5.72 3.94 -18.92
CA THR A 52 6.56 5.14 -18.97
C THR A 52 6.53 5.86 -17.63
N PHE A 53 7.70 5.99 -17.00
CA PHE A 53 7.88 6.71 -15.74
C PHE A 53 8.96 7.78 -15.92
N PHE A 54 8.60 9.05 -15.70
CA PHE A 54 9.46 10.21 -15.96
C PHE A 54 10.17 10.18 -17.34
N GLY A 55 9.42 9.82 -18.40
CA GLY A 55 9.93 9.77 -19.77
C GLY A 55 10.73 8.51 -20.14
N ASN A 56 11.11 7.69 -19.16
CA ASN A 56 11.79 6.40 -19.38
C ASN A 56 10.79 5.26 -19.46
N THR A 57 11.02 4.28 -20.34
CA THR A 57 10.15 3.10 -20.46
C THR A 57 10.72 1.93 -19.68
N TYR A 58 9.91 1.37 -18.79
CA TYR A 58 10.20 0.19 -18.00
C TYR A 58 9.25 -0.95 -18.34
N THR A 59 9.79 -2.17 -18.34
CA THR A 59 9.03 -3.42 -18.49
C THR A 59 9.13 -4.31 -17.26
N GLN A 60 9.98 -3.89 -16.30
CA GLN A 60 10.26 -4.61 -15.07
C GLN A 60 10.27 -3.66 -13.87
N PHE A 61 10.02 -4.21 -12.69
CA PHE A 61 10.01 -3.46 -11.43
C PHE A 61 10.63 -4.30 -10.31
N TYR A 62 11.04 -3.61 -9.25
CA TYR A 62 11.39 -4.18 -7.95
C TYR A 62 10.37 -3.72 -6.90
N VAL A 63 10.22 -4.49 -5.83
CA VAL A 63 9.37 -4.13 -4.68
C VAL A 63 10.11 -4.45 -3.39
N THR A 64 9.86 -3.64 -2.35
CA THR A 64 10.53 -3.77 -1.06
C THR A 64 9.56 -4.02 0.08
N SER A 65 10.06 -4.53 1.21
CA SER A 65 9.29 -4.50 2.47
C SER A 65 9.00 -3.09 2.94
N ASN A 66 9.81 -2.12 2.54
CA ASN A 66 9.80 -0.74 3.01
C ASN A 66 8.89 0.17 2.18
N GLY A 67 7.93 -0.40 1.44
CA GLY A 67 6.90 0.38 0.72
C GLY A 67 7.35 1.09 -0.56
N LEU A 68 8.53 0.77 -1.08
CA LEU A 68 9.00 1.22 -2.38
C LEU A 68 8.67 0.22 -3.50
N VAL A 69 8.27 0.75 -4.66
CA VAL A 69 8.35 0.09 -5.97
C VAL A 69 9.40 0.82 -6.79
N LEU A 70 10.44 0.13 -7.26
CA LEU A 70 11.58 0.75 -7.94
C LEU A 70 11.71 0.27 -9.39
N PHE A 71 12.34 1.10 -10.21
CA PHE A 71 12.65 0.78 -11.60
C PHE A 71 14.16 0.79 -11.86
N GLY A 72 14.65 -0.16 -12.67
CA GLY A 72 16.07 -0.29 -13.02
C GLY A 72 16.91 -1.03 -11.97
N ALA A 73 16.80 -0.68 -10.69
CA ALA A 73 17.50 -1.35 -9.59
C ALA A 73 16.62 -1.46 -8.33
N GLY A 74 16.85 -2.50 -7.53
CA GLY A 74 16.24 -2.64 -6.20
C GLY A 74 17.03 -1.90 -5.12
N SER A 75 16.38 -1.64 -3.99
CA SER A 75 17.01 -1.13 -2.76
C SER A 75 16.48 -1.87 -1.54
N THR A 76 17.28 -1.94 -0.48
CA THR A 76 16.86 -2.43 0.85
C THR A 76 16.77 -1.30 1.86
N ASP A 77 16.87 -0.04 1.42
CA ASP A 77 16.88 1.11 2.31
C ASP A 77 15.51 1.28 3.00
N GLY A 78 15.56 1.39 4.33
CA GLY A 78 14.40 1.62 5.19
C GLY A 78 14.37 3.02 5.77
N THR A 79 15.34 3.88 5.43
CA THR A 79 15.42 5.25 5.90
C THR A 79 14.86 6.17 4.83
N GLU A 80 13.74 6.79 5.11
CA GLU A 80 13.08 7.71 4.19
C GLU A 80 13.85 9.02 3.99
N ASP A 81 13.84 9.53 2.76
CA ASP A 81 14.38 10.84 2.40
C ASP A 81 13.29 11.75 1.83
N PRO A 82 13.46 13.10 1.90
CA PRO A 82 12.58 14.02 1.22
C PRO A 82 12.70 13.90 -0.31
N ILE A 83 11.58 14.08 -1.00
CA ILE A 83 11.55 14.14 -2.47
C ILE A 83 11.43 15.62 -2.91
N PRO A 84 12.26 16.12 -3.83
CA PRO A 84 13.34 15.39 -4.49
C PRO A 84 14.65 15.37 -3.69
N THR A 85 15.45 14.32 -3.85
CA THR A 85 16.81 14.20 -3.35
C THR A 85 17.70 13.44 -4.33
N ALA A 86 18.99 13.79 -4.43
CA ALA A 86 19.95 13.00 -5.20
C ALA A 86 20.46 11.75 -4.42
N ALA A 87 20.10 11.62 -3.14
CA ALA A 87 20.43 10.45 -2.34
C ALA A 87 19.77 9.20 -2.92
N THR A 88 20.41 8.04 -2.75
CA THR A 88 19.85 6.77 -3.23
C THR A 88 18.98 6.13 -2.15
N PRO A 89 17.90 5.42 -2.49
CA PRO A 89 17.51 5.04 -3.86
C PRO A 89 16.80 6.16 -4.63
N ASN A 90 16.92 6.15 -5.97
CA ASN A 90 16.16 6.99 -6.90
C ASN A 90 15.23 6.12 -7.77
N ASN A 91 14.46 6.73 -8.65
CA ASN A 91 13.63 6.06 -9.66
C ASN A 91 12.55 5.14 -9.07
N PHE A 92 11.74 5.70 -8.17
CA PHE A 92 10.81 4.92 -7.38
C PHE A 92 9.41 5.54 -7.27
N ILE A 93 8.47 4.68 -6.88
CA ILE A 93 7.18 5.01 -6.32
C ILE A 93 7.24 4.67 -4.83
N ALA A 94 7.16 5.69 -3.98
CA ALA A 94 7.05 5.53 -2.54
C ALA A 94 5.57 5.49 -2.18
N ALA A 95 5.04 4.27 -2.07
CA ALA A 95 3.67 4.07 -1.62
C ALA A 95 3.55 4.41 -0.14
N PHE A 96 4.55 4.01 0.65
CA PHE A 96 4.69 4.40 2.05
C PHE A 96 6.13 4.08 2.45
N TRP A 97 7.09 4.90 2.04
CA TRP A 97 8.49 4.63 2.35
C TRP A 97 8.78 5.00 3.79
N ASP A 98 9.06 3.96 4.58
CA ASP A 98 9.40 3.99 6.00
C ASP A 98 10.05 2.62 6.33
N ASP A 99 10.61 2.47 7.53
CA ASP A 99 11.16 1.20 8.02
C ASP A 99 10.02 0.23 8.37
N LEU A 100 9.49 -0.42 7.34
CA LEU A 100 8.36 -1.35 7.40
C LEU A 100 8.81 -2.82 7.39
N THR A 101 8.01 -3.65 8.05
CA THR A 101 8.11 -5.10 8.03
C THR A 101 6.88 -5.72 7.39
N VAL A 102 7.06 -6.87 6.76
CA VAL A 102 5.93 -7.76 6.46
C VAL A 102 5.70 -8.63 7.69
N ASP A 103 4.46 -8.72 8.17
CA ASP A 103 4.11 -9.59 9.30
C ASP A 103 4.32 -11.09 8.96
N GLY A 104 4.39 -11.95 9.98
CA GLY A 104 4.47 -13.40 9.79
C GLY A 104 3.33 -14.00 8.96
N SER A 105 2.13 -13.38 9.00
CA SER A 105 0.98 -13.75 8.16
C SER A 105 0.89 -12.94 6.85
N GLY A 106 1.79 -11.98 6.66
CA GLY A 106 1.81 -11.05 5.55
C GLY A 106 2.49 -11.57 4.30
N ASN A 107 2.34 -10.79 3.23
CA ASN A 107 2.94 -11.07 1.93
C ASN A 107 2.95 -9.84 1.03
N ILE A 108 3.86 -9.85 0.07
CA ILE A 108 3.87 -8.96 -1.08
C ILE A 108 3.50 -9.80 -2.30
N LEU A 109 2.45 -9.39 -3.00
CA LEU A 109 1.88 -10.06 -4.16
C LEU A 109 1.89 -9.12 -5.36
N TYR A 110 1.95 -9.66 -6.57
CA TYR A 110 1.64 -8.88 -7.76
C TYR A 110 0.89 -9.69 -8.81
N THR A 111 0.11 -8.99 -9.63
CA THR A 111 -0.62 -9.59 -10.75
C THR A 111 -0.86 -8.55 -11.84
N THR A 112 -0.80 -8.98 -13.11
CA THR A 112 -1.19 -8.14 -14.24
C THR A 112 -2.53 -8.62 -14.76
N VAL A 113 -3.54 -7.75 -14.73
CA VAL A 113 -4.94 -8.06 -15.07
C VAL A 113 -5.43 -7.25 -16.27
N GLY A 114 -6.52 -7.68 -16.88
CA GLY A 114 -7.12 -7.05 -18.06
C GLY A 114 -6.55 -7.57 -19.37
N ALA A 115 -6.88 -6.89 -20.46
CA ALA A 115 -6.42 -7.21 -21.82
C ALA A 115 -5.81 -5.95 -22.46
N SER A 116 -4.80 -6.14 -23.31
CA SER A 116 -4.15 -5.02 -24.01
C SER A 116 -5.18 -4.27 -24.87
N PRO A 117 -5.11 -2.93 -24.95
CA PRO A 117 -4.12 -2.02 -24.33
C PRO A 117 -4.56 -1.43 -22.98
N ASN A 118 -5.43 -2.12 -22.23
CA ASN A 118 -6.06 -1.66 -20.99
C ASN A 118 -5.71 -2.53 -19.77
N ARG A 119 -4.47 -3.05 -19.69
CA ARG A 119 -4.01 -3.85 -18.55
C ARG A 119 -3.66 -2.97 -17.34
N LYS A 120 -3.62 -3.61 -16.18
CA LYS A 120 -3.15 -3.02 -14.93
C LYS A 120 -2.20 -3.97 -14.25
N LEU A 121 -1.02 -3.50 -13.85
CA LEU A 121 -0.20 -4.19 -12.87
C LEU A 121 -0.67 -3.76 -11.49
N ILE A 122 -0.97 -4.72 -10.60
CA ILE A 122 -1.33 -4.48 -9.22
C ILE A 122 -0.26 -5.12 -8.35
N ILE A 123 0.39 -4.32 -7.51
CA ILE A 123 1.36 -4.74 -6.50
C ILE A 123 0.69 -4.50 -5.15
N GLN A 124 0.50 -5.54 -4.34
CA GLN A 124 -0.22 -5.47 -3.07
C GLN A 124 0.67 -5.94 -1.92
N SER A 125 0.88 -5.08 -0.94
CA SER A 125 1.62 -5.34 0.30
C SER A 125 0.64 -5.53 1.44
N ARG A 126 0.55 -6.75 1.97
CA ARG A 126 -0.48 -7.19 2.91
C ARG A 126 0.07 -7.46 4.29
N ASN A 127 -0.74 -7.11 5.30
CA ASN A 127 -0.42 -7.26 6.73
C ASN A 127 0.99 -6.74 7.03
N MET A 128 1.22 -5.48 6.70
CA MET A 128 2.48 -4.79 7.00
C MET A 128 2.48 -4.30 8.45
N GLY A 129 3.67 -4.11 9.00
CA GLY A 129 3.92 -3.50 10.30
C GLY A 129 5.09 -2.54 10.24
N PHE A 130 5.33 -1.80 11.31
CA PHE A 130 6.49 -0.92 11.46
C PHE A 130 7.63 -1.63 12.19
N TYR A 131 8.88 -1.36 11.82
CA TYR A 131 10.05 -1.79 12.57
C TYR A 131 10.39 -0.77 13.68
N PRO A 132 10.85 -1.22 14.86
CA PRO A 132 10.73 -2.59 15.36
C PRO A 132 9.25 -2.94 15.62
N PHE A 133 8.85 -4.17 15.27
CA PHE A 133 7.50 -4.69 15.56
C PHE A 133 7.23 -4.51 17.07
N PRO A 134 6.17 -3.78 17.47
CA PRO A 134 4.81 -4.26 17.28
C PRO A 134 3.70 -3.30 16.78
N PRO A 135 3.91 -2.16 16.09
CA PRO A 135 2.76 -1.48 15.50
C PRO A 135 2.40 -2.09 14.14
N PHE A 136 1.19 -2.66 14.04
CA PHE A 136 0.60 -3.03 12.76
C PHE A 136 0.35 -1.78 11.91
N PHE A 137 0.74 -1.83 10.65
CA PHE A 137 0.48 -0.77 9.68
C PHE A 137 -0.79 -1.12 8.89
N GLY A 138 -0.76 -2.19 8.09
CA GLY A 138 -1.94 -2.67 7.36
C GLY A 138 -1.65 -3.07 5.91
N THR A 139 -2.61 -2.82 5.00
CA THR A 139 -2.49 -3.22 3.59
C THR A 139 -2.57 -2.00 2.68
N PHE A 140 -1.66 -1.93 1.71
CA PHE A 140 -1.68 -0.96 0.62
C PHE A 140 -1.34 -1.62 -0.72
N SER A 141 -1.68 -0.93 -1.81
CA SER A 141 -1.40 -1.37 -3.17
C SER A 141 -0.90 -0.23 -4.05
N VAL A 142 -0.01 -0.56 -4.97
CA VAL A 142 0.39 0.28 -6.12
C VAL A 142 -0.20 -0.32 -7.38
N ILE A 143 -0.86 0.50 -8.19
CA ILE A 143 -1.47 0.09 -9.46
C ILE A 143 -0.87 0.93 -10.59
N LEU A 144 -0.28 0.26 -11.58
CA LEU A 144 0.22 0.87 -12.80
C LEU A 144 -0.77 0.58 -13.93
N TYR A 145 -1.15 1.60 -14.68
CA TYR A 145 -2.11 1.47 -15.77
C TYR A 145 -1.40 1.49 -17.13
N GLU A 146 -1.66 0.47 -17.95
CA GLU A 146 -1.17 0.42 -19.34
C GLU A 146 -1.67 1.64 -20.13
N THR A 147 -0.85 2.12 -21.07
CA THR A 147 -1.12 3.27 -21.97
C THR A 147 -1.15 4.63 -21.27
N THR A 148 -1.95 4.79 -20.21
CA THR A 148 -2.10 6.08 -19.51
C THR A 148 -0.91 6.41 -18.62
N ASN A 149 -0.12 5.41 -18.24
CA ASN A 149 1.01 5.53 -17.31
C ASN A 149 0.63 6.12 -15.94
N VAL A 150 -0.66 6.06 -15.59
CA VAL A 150 -1.14 6.50 -14.28
C VAL A 150 -0.57 5.56 -13.21
N VAL A 151 -0.01 6.17 -12.16
CA VAL A 151 0.28 5.51 -10.88
C VAL A 151 -0.88 5.79 -9.94
N GLN A 152 -1.41 4.74 -9.33
CA GLN A 152 -2.41 4.88 -8.28
C GLN A 152 -1.95 4.13 -7.04
N VAL A 153 -1.91 4.82 -5.90
CA VAL A 153 -1.68 4.23 -4.59
C VAL A 153 -3.00 4.15 -3.85
N GLN A 154 -3.30 3.00 -3.26
CA GLN A 154 -4.51 2.80 -2.45
C GLN A 154 -4.16 2.16 -1.13
N TYR A 155 -4.75 2.67 -0.06
CA TYR A 155 -4.64 2.14 1.29
C TYR A 155 -5.99 1.57 1.68
N ARG A 156 -6.01 0.32 2.15
CA ARG A 156 -7.25 -0.27 2.66
C ARG A 156 -7.51 0.19 4.09
N LEU A 157 -6.63 -0.24 4.99
CA LEU A 157 -6.68 0.06 6.41
C LEU A 157 -5.25 0.36 6.85
N ILE A 158 -5.06 1.55 7.41
CA ILE A 158 -3.89 1.84 8.22
C ILE A 158 -4.39 1.74 9.68
N VAL A 159 -4.03 0.65 10.36
CA VAL A 159 -4.71 0.12 11.55
C VAL A 159 -4.48 0.99 12.77
N ASP A 160 -3.35 1.68 12.83
CA ASP A 160 -3.00 2.48 13.99
C ASP A 160 -3.65 3.87 13.94
N LYS A 161 -4.83 3.97 14.56
CA LYS A 161 -5.57 5.23 14.68
C LYS A 161 -4.88 6.26 15.58
N VAL A 162 -3.86 5.86 16.35
CA VAL A 162 -3.27 6.70 17.39
C VAL A 162 -1.79 7.02 17.18
N SER A 163 -0.99 6.18 16.52
CA SER A 163 0.40 6.56 16.24
C SER A 163 0.50 7.51 15.06
N GLN A 164 1.29 8.57 15.28
CA GLN A 164 1.62 9.56 14.26
C GLN A 164 2.31 8.91 13.04
N ARG A 165 2.99 7.77 13.24
CA ARG A 165 3.70 7.05 12.18
C ARG A 165 2.75 6.50 11.12
N ALA A 166 1.63 5.91 11.54
CA ALA A 166 0.56 5.50 10.63
C ALA A 166 -0.07 6.69 9.87
N HIS A 167 -0.01 7.89 10.43
CA HIS A 167 -0.42 9.13 9.76
C HIS A 167 0.72 9.80 8.96
N GLY A 168 1.83 9.10 8.76
CA GLY A 168 2.94 9.52 7.91
C GLY A 168 3.99 10.41 8.56
N SER A 169 4.10 10.44 9.90
CA SER A 169 5.08 11.31 10.57
C SER A 169 6.56 11.05 10.24
N SER A 170 6.87 9.86 9.72
CA SER A 170 8.19 9.44 9.23
C SER A 170 8.07 8.72 7.89
N ALA A 171 7.04 9.04 7.10
CA ALA A 171 6.82 8.37 5.82
C ALA A 171 7.07 9.33 4.67
N THR A 172 7.84 8.89 3.69
CA THR A 172 7.87 9.53 2.38
C THR A 172 6.82 8.87 1.48
N ILE A 173 5.93 9.68 0.91
CA ILE A 173 4.91 9.26 -0.06
C ILE A 173 5.05 10.14 -1.29
N GLY A 174 5.33 9.54 -2.44
CA GLY A 174 5.59 10.31 -3.65
C GLY A 174 6.23 9.50 -4.76
N LEU A 175 6.69 10.22 -5.78
CA LEU A 175 7.33 9.68 -6.98
C LEU A 175 8.63 10.44 -7.18
N GLU A 176 9.73 9.73 -7.45
CA GLU A 176 11.02 10.35 -7.74
C GLU A 176 11.60 9.76 -9.02
N ASN A 177 12.19 10.64 -9.85
CA ASN A 177 12.80 10.23 -11.11
C ASN A 177 14.18 9.57 -10.87
N ALA A 178 14.85 9.16 -11.94
CA ALA A 178 16.15 8.49 -11.84
C ALA A 178 17.31 9.40 -11.42
N ASP A 179 17.14 10.72 -11.52
CA ASP A 179 18.16 11.72 -11.24
C ASP A 179 17.99 12.35 -9.84
N GLY A 180 16.90 12.05 -9.13
CA GLY A 180 16.61 12.62 -7.82
C GLY A 180 16.16 14.08 -7.85
N THR A 181 15.32 14.45 -8.83
CA THR A 181 14.91 15.84 -9.12
C THR A 181 13.42 16.03 -9.37
#